data_AF-A0A7W7RGL3-F1
#
_entry.id   AF-A0A7W7RGL3-F1
#
_cell.length_a   1.000
_cell.length_b   1.000
_cell.length_c   1.000
_cell.angle_alpha   90.00
_cell.angle_beta   90.00
_cell.angle_gamma   90.00
#
_symmetry.space_group_name_H-M   'P 1'
#
loop_
_entity.id
_entity.type
_entity.pdbx_description
1 polymer ?
#
loop_
_entity_poly.entity_id
_entity_poly.type
_entity_poly.pdbx_seq_one_letter_code
_entity_poly.pdbx_strand_id
1 'polypeptide(L)'
;MPHNMPDAIRSRADFEHLTNGFDGAIMYWDHHLGQLLAELAELGIADDTAIIVSADHGESFGENGSYAEHGLANEPTHRLPLVIYWPGVTDDLPEGARRCDSLLYNIDLAPTLCDLLGLPVPDGWQGESFAAAIRGETIGSREYLVFGHGAHTYQRAVRTRDHLYMRTYHPGAFRAEWEQLFDVTADPHLTRDLLHEKPDLAARMRSHLSEWWHRHAGSPGALPDPMLTTLQTGPTYYNDPARYAQHLRDTGRAHLADDLVKRLAATTPTTPVSWHAPDEAWPQERYVRLARRFGGSG
;
A
#
# COMPACT_ATOMS: atom_id res chain seq x y z
N MET A 1 -7.55 -14.10 -9.74
CA MET A 1 -8.93 -13.60 -9.65
C MET A 1 -9.87 -14.79 -9.46
N PRO A 2 -10.85 -14.72 -8.54
CA PRO A 2 -11.93 -15.70 -8.51
C PRO A 2 -12.58 -15.78 -9.91
N HIS A 3 -13.03 -16.97 -10.32
CA HIS A 3 -13.50 -17.28 -11.68
C HIS A 3 -14.72 -16.47 -12.15
N ASN A 4 -15.20 -15.52 -11.36
CA ASN A 4 -16.38 -14.71 -11.59
C ASN A 4 -16.09 -13.23 -11.84
N MET A 5 -14.83 -12.77 -11.92
CA MET A 5 -14.53 -11.36 -12.23
C MET A 5 -14.40 -11.12 -13.74
N PRO A 6 -14.71 -9.91 -14.26
CA PRO A 6 -14.58 -9.63 -15.68
C PRO A 6 -13.10 -9.55 -16.07
N ASP A 7 -12.71 -10.22 -17.17
CA ASP A 7 -11.32 -10.18 -17.67
C ASP A 7 -10.92 -8.81 -18.25
N ALA A 8 -11.90 -7.94 -18.55
CA ALA A 8 -11.71 -6.57 -19.01
C ALA A 8 -12.97 -5.74 -18.75
N ILE A 9 -12.78 -4.45 -18.47
CA ILE A 9 -13.88 -3.48 -18.33
C ILE A 9 -14.14 -2.83 -19.70
N ARG A 10 -15.21 -3.24 -20.39
CA ARG A 10 -15.60 -2.71 -21.71
C ARG A 10 -16.90 -1.90 -21.67
N SER A 11 -17.66 -2.05 -20.60
CA SER A 11 -18.95 -1.44 -20.40
C SER A 11 -19.16 -1.07 -18.94
N ARG A 12 -20.18 -0.23 -18.68
CA ARG A 12 -20.62 0.08 -17.32
C ARG A 12 -21.05 -1.19 -16.56
N ALA A 13 -21.65 -2.16 -17.24
CA ALA A 13 -22.06 -3.41 -16.63
C ALA A 13 -20.87 -4.25 -16.15
N ASP A 14 -19.76 -4.27 -16.90
CA ASP A 14 -18.53 -4.94 -16.45
C ASP A 14 -17.97 -4.28 -15.19
N PHE A 15 -17.99 -2.94 -15.16
CA PHE A 15 -17.54 -2.19 -13.99
C PHE A 15 -18.43 -2.44 -12.77
N GLU A 16 -19.75 -2.41 -12.93
CA GLU A 16 -20.70 -2.76 -11.86
C GLU A 16 -20.49 -4.18 -11.36
N HIS A 17 -20.21 -5.13 -12.26
CA HIS A 17 -19.92 -6.51 -11.89
C HIS A 17 -18.64 -6.63 -11.05
N LEU A 18 -17.59 -5.89 -11.41
CA LEU A 18 -16.36 -5.78 -10.62
C LEU A 18 -16.64 -5.21 -9.21
N THR A 19 -17.32 -4.07 -9.14
CA THR A 19 -17.64 -3.41 -7.86
C THR A 19 -18.51 -4.29 -6.97
N ASN A 20 -19.59 -4.87 -7.52
CA ASN A 20 -20.47 -5.77 -6.78
C ASN A 20 -19.73 -7.02 -6.27
N GLY A 21 -18.76 -7.54 -7.04
CA GLY A 21 -17.90 -8.63 -6.60
C GLY A 21 -17.05 -8.26 -5.39
N PHE A 22 -16.52 -7.04 -5.36
CA PHE A 22 -15.75 -6.51 -4.23
C PHE A 22 -16.64 -6.23 -3.01
N ASP A 23 -17.81 -5.62 -3.21
CA ASP A 23 -18.80 -5.40 -2.14
C ASP A 23 -19.25 -6.74 -1.53
N GLY A 24 -19.41 -7.78 -2.36
CA GLY A 24 -19.67 -9.14 -1.89
C GLY A 24 -18.55 -9.71 -1.01
N ALA A 25 -17.28 -9.40 -1.31
CA ALA A 25 -16.15 -9.79 -0.49
C ALA A 25 -16.12 -9.05 0.85
N ILE A 26 -16.46 -7.75 0.86
CA ILE A 26 -16.61 -6.95 2.08
C ILE A 26 -17.73 -7.54 2.94
N MET A 27 -18.91 -7.80 2.37
CA MET A 27 -20.05 -8.40 3.07
C MET A 27 -19.70 -9.78 3.65
N TYR A 28 -18.96 -10.59 2.89
CA TYR A 28 -18.49 -11.90 3.38
C TYR A 28 -17.55 -11.74 4.58
N TRP A 29 -16.60 -10.80 4.52
CA TRP A 29 -15.71 -10.53 5.65
C TRP A 29 -16.47 -9.99 6.87
N ASP A 30 -17.41 -9.07 6.68
CA ASP A 30 -18.25 -8.49 7.74
C ASP A 30 -19.08 -9.58 8.46
N HIS A 31 -19.64 -10.53 7.70
CA HIS A 31 -20.34 -11.69 8.27
C HIS A 31 -19.44 -12.48 9.23
N HIS A 32 -18.21 -12.79 8.80
CA HIS A 32 -17.25 -13.54 9.62
C HIS A 32 -16.74 -12.73 10.82
N LEU A 33 -16.59 -11.42 10.69
CA LEU A 33 -16.30 -10.55 11.83
C LEU A 33 -17.43 -10.62 12.85
N GLY A 34 -18.69 -10.55 12.42
CA GLY A 34 -19.85 -10.69 13.31
C GLY A 34 -19.86 -12.02 14.08
N GLN A 35 -19.49 -13.12 13.41
CA GLN A 35 -19.34 -14.42 14.07
C GLN A 35 -18.21 -14.44 15.10
N LEU A 36 -17.06 -13.85 14.77
CA LEU A 36 -15.95 -13.71 15.72
C LEU A 36 -16.35 -12.91 16.96
N LEU A 37 -17.03 -11.77 16.77
CA LEU A 37 -17.49 -10.93 17.88
C LEU A 37 -18.51 -11.65 18.78
N ALA A 38 -19.42 -12.42 18.18
CA ALA A 38 -20.37 -13.24 18.94
C ALA A 38 -19.64 -14.31 19.77
N GLU A 39 -18.65 -15.00 19.21
CA GLU A 39 -17.86 -16.00 19.92
C GLU A 39 -17.08 -15.37 21.10
N LEU A 40 -16.48 -14.19 20.91
CA LEU A 40 -15.80 -13.47 22.01
C LEU A 40 -16.76 -13.13 23.16
N ALA A 41 -18.01 -12.80 22.84
CA ALA A 41 -19.05 -12.54 23.83
C ALA A 41 -19.51 -13.83 24.54
N GLU A 42 -19.71 -14.93 23.82
CA GLU A 42 -20.08 -16.23 24.40
C GLU A 42 -18.99 -16.78 25.33
N LEU A 43 -17.72 -16.56 24.99
CA LEU A 43 -16.58 -16.91 25.83
C LEU A 43 -16.41 -15.99 27.05
N GLY A 44 -17.15 -14.87 27.12
CA GLY A 44 -17.07 -13.90 28.21
C GLY A 44 -15.78 -13.10 28.25
N ILE A 45 -15.07 -12.97 27.12
CA ILE A 45 -13.79 -12.24 27.01
C ILE A 45 -13.89 -10.95 26.18
N ALA A 46 -15.09 -10.61 25.70
CA ALA A 46 -15.32 -9.41 24.88
C ALA A 46 -14.86 -8.12 25.58
N ASP A 47 -15.17 -7.96 26.87
CA ASP A 47 -14.81 -6.76 27.66
C ASP A 47 -13.30 -6.64 27.96
N ASP A 48 -12.51 -7.69 27.68
CA ASP A 48 -11.05 -7.73 27.82
C ASP A 48 -10.33 -7.85 26.47
N THR A 49 -11.06 -7.62 25.36
CA THR A 49 -10.53 -7.77 24.00
C THR A 49 -10.67 -6.46 23.22
N ALA A 50 -9.53 -5.90 22.80
CA ALA A 50 -9.51 -4.80 21.83
C ALA A 50 -9.69 -5.34 20.40
N ILE A 51 -10.53 -4.67 19.61
CA ILE A 51 -10.80 -4.97 18.21
C ILE A 51 -10.21 -3.86 17.34
N ILE A 52 -9.31 -4.22 16.42
CA ILE A 52 -8.68 -3.29 15.49
C ILE A 52 -8.89 -3.82 14.08
N VAL A 53 -9.58 -3.03 13.26
CA VAL A 53 -9.84 -3.35 11.85
C VAL A 53 -9.02 -2.41 10.99
N SER A 54 -8.20 -2.98 10.11
CA SER A 54 -7.36 -2.25 9.17
C SER A 54 -7.11 -3.09 7.92
N ALA A 55 -6.35 -2.55 6.96
CA ALA A 55 -5.91 -3.25 5.76
C ALA A 55 -4.40 -3.09 5.59
N ASP A 56 -3.77 -4.00 4.86
CA ASP A 56 -2.37 -3.87 4.45
C ASP A 56 -2.21 -2.96 3.22
N HIS A 57 -3.19 -3.01 2.32
CA HIS A 57 -3.35 -2.09 1.20
C HIS A 57 -4.84 -1.95 0.81
N GLY A 58 -5.14 -0.95 -0.01
CA GLY A 58 -6.45 -0.76 -0.65
C GLY A 58 -6.46 -1.30 -2.07
N GLU A 59 -7.40 -0.84 -2.88
CA GLU A 59 -7.60 -1.32 -4.25
C GLU A 59 -8.06 -0.17 -5.17
N SER A 60 -7.53 -0.10 -6.39
CA SER A 60 -7.98 0.90 -7.38
C SER A 60 -9.13 0.36 -8.23
N PHE A 61 -10.14 1.20 -8.51
CA PHE A 61 -11.32 0.87 -9.32
C PHE A 61 -11.43 1.77 -10.56
N GLY A 62 -10.29 2.13 -11.14
CA GLY A 62 -10.17 2.93 -12.35
C GLY A 62 -9.28 4.16 -12.15
N GLU A 63 -8.99 4.53 -10.90
CA GLU A 63 -8.04 5.59 -10.60
C GLU A 63 -6.68 5.28 -11.23
N ASN A 64 -6.08 6.29 -11.87
CA ASN A 64 -4.85 6.16 -12.66
C ASN A 64 -4.91 5.06 -13.75
N GLY A 65 -6.11 4.66 -14.19
CA GLY A 65 -6.31 3.58 -15.16
C GLY A 65 -6.06 2.17 -14.63
N SER A 66 -5.97 2.00 -13.30
CA SER A 66 -5.79 0.72 -12.62
C SER A 66 -7.13 0.17 -12.13
N TYR A 67 -7.46 -1.08 -12.44
CA TYR A 67 -8.75 -1.71 -12.10
C TYR A 67 -8.51 -3.03 -11.37
N ALA A 68 -9.07 -3.15 -10.16
CA ALA A 68 -8.87 -4.29 -9.27
C ALA A 68 -7.37 -4.63 -9.12
N GLU A 69 -6.58 -3.59 -8.91
CA GLU A 69 -5.13 -3.66 -8.80
C GLU A 69 -4.59 -2.56 -7.86
N HIS A 70 -3.57 -2.93 -7.08
CA HIS A 70 -2.95 -2.18 -6.00
C HIS A 70 -1.46 -1.92 -6.27
N GLY A 71 -1.08 -1.92 -7.55
CA GLY A 71 0.31 -1.80 -8.00
C GLY A 71 0.88 -0.37 -8.03
N LEU A 72 0.15 0.64 -7.55
CA LEU A 72 0.49 2.06 -7.64
C LEU A 72 0.61 2.70 -6.25
N ALA A 73 1.49 3.70 -6.12
CA ALA A 73 1.60 4.55 -4.93
C ALA A 73 0.53 5.64 -4.91
N ASN A 74 -0.75 5.27 -5.05
CA ASN A 74 -1.88 6.21 -5.10
C ASN A 74 -2.76 6.13 -3.84
N GLU A 75 -3.70 7.08 -3.70
CA GLU A 75 -4.57 7.18 -2.52
C GLU A 75 -5.52 5.98 -2.34
N PRO A 76 -6.20 5.45 -3.37
CA PRO A 76 -7.04 4.25 -3.22
C PRO A 76 -6.30 3.04 -2.66
N THR A 77 -5.00 2.91 -2.95
CA THR A 77 -4.18 1.79 -2.49
C THR A 77 -3.57 2.03 -1.10
N HIS A 78 -3.41 3.29 -0.66
CA HIS A 78 -2.62 3.62 0.55
C HIS A 78 -3.39 4.39 1.63
N ARG A 79 -4.62 4.81 1.37
CA ARG A 79 -5.51 5.38 2.39
C ARG A 79 -6.43 4.28 2.92
N LEU A 80 -6.01 3.73 4.05
CA LEU A 80 -6.54 2.49 4.57
C LEU A 80 -7.56 2.77 5.69
N PRO A 81 -8.54 1.87 5.89
CA PRO A 81 -9.37 1.93 7.08
C PRO A 81 -8.50 1.68 8.32
N LEU A 82 -8.85 2.38 9.40
CA LEU A 82 -8.36 2.09 10.74
C LEU A 82 -9.50 2.37 11.71
N VAL A 83 -10.17 1.30 12.16
CA VAL A 83 -11.24 1.36 13.16
C VAL A 83 -10.76 0.64 14.40
N ILE A 84 -10.85 1.31 15.55
CA ILE A 84 -10.37 0.79 16.83
C ILE A 84 -11.53 0.83 17.82
N TYR A 85 -11.85 -0.33 18.37
CA TYR A 85 -12.71 -0.49 19.53
C TYR A 85 -11.89 -1.11 20.66
N TRP A 86 -11.86 -0.45 21.80
CA TRP A 86 -11.11 -0.89 22.97
C TRP A 86 -11.97 -0.67 24.22
N PRO A 87 -12.50 -1.75 24.82
CA PRO A 87 -13.30 -1.66 26.05
C PRO A 87 -12.57 -0.96 27.20
N GLY A 88 -13.25 -0.06 27.90
CA GLY A 88 -12.70 0.80 28.95
C GLY A 88 -11.86 1.97 28.46
N VAL A 89 -11.61 2.09 27.14
CA VAL A 89 -10.84 3.20 26.55
C VAL A 89 -11.68 4.00 25.56
N THR A 90 -12.42 3.32 24.69
CA THR A 90 -13.15 3.97 23.58
C THR A 90 -14.67 4.11 23.81
N ASP A 91 -15.23 3.50 24.86
CA ASP A 91 -16.68 3.44 25.08
C ASP A 91 -17.28 4.85 25.28
N ASP A 92 -16.65 5.63 26.15
CA ASP A 92 -17.15 6.94 26.59
C ASP A 92 -16.53 8.13 25.84
N LEU A 93 -15.97 7.90 24.64
CA LEU A 93 -15.39 8.98 23.85
C LEU A 93 -16.46 10.03 23.48
N PRO A 94 -16.15 11.33 23.64
CA PRO A 94 -16.97 12.40 23.07
C PRO A 94 -17.15 12.21 21.56
N GLU A 95 -18.29 12.59 21.02
CA GLU A 95 -18.59 12.46 19.58
C GLU A 95 -17.47 13.04 18.69
N GLY A 96 -16.97 14.23 19.04
CA GLY A 96 -15.87 14.89 18.31
C GLY A 96 -14.51 14.20 18.40
N ALA A 97 -14.37 13.21 19.28
CA ALA A 97 -13.15 12.44 19.48
C ALA A 97 -13.23 11.02 18.87
N ARG A 98 -14.38 10.62 18.33
CA ARG A 98 -14.56 9.32 17.64
C ARG A 98 -13.96 9.28 16.23
N ARG A 99 -13.45 10.41 15.74
CA ARG A 99 -12.81 10.54 14.43
C ARG A 99 -11.51 11.32 14.55
N CYS A 100 -10.46 10.81 13.89
CA CYS A 100 -9.16 11.45 13.80
C CYS A 100 -8.81 11.66 12.31
N ASP A 101 -8.60 12.92 11.92
CA ASP A 101 -8.20 13.28 10.54
C ASP A 101 -6.68 13.54 10.42
N SER A 102 -5.89 13.09 11.41
CA SER A 102 -4.42 13.21 11.37
C SER A 102 -3.81 12.22 10.38
N LEU A 103 -2.69 12.63 9.78
CA LEU A 103 -1.90 11.77 8.90
C LEU A 103 -1.08 10.76 9.72
N LEU A 104 -1.51 9.50 9.66
CA LEU A 104 -0.89 8.35 10.32
C LEU A 104 -0.30 7.37 9.31
N TYR A 105 0.78 6.69 9.68
CA TYR A 105 1.29 5.52 8.97
C TYR A 105 0.77 4.23 9.61
N ASN A 106 0.68 3.14 8.84
CA ASN A 106 0.45 1.80 9.39
C ASN A 106 1.51 1.40 10.44
N ILE A 107 2.76 1.85 10.27
CA ILE A 107 3.84 1.57 11.25
C ILE A 107 3.64 2.28 12.58
N ASP A 108 2.72 3.24 12.69
CA ASP A 108 2.37 3.91 13.95
C ASP A 108 1.55 3.00 14.89
N LEU A 109 0.93 1.94 14.35
CA LEU A 109 0.08 1.06 15.17
C LEU A 109 0.89 0.32 16.24
N ALA A 110 2.07 -0.19 15.91
CA ALA A 110 2.91 -0.92 16.86
C ALA A 110 3.31 -0.07 18.10
N PRO A 111 3.87 1.15 17.97
CA PRO A 111 4.20 1.97 19.13
C PRO A 111 2.95 2.45 19.87
N THR A 112 1.82 2.59 19.18
CA THR A 112 0.52 2.88 19.80
C THR A 112 0.07 1.73 20.71
N LEU A 113 0.20 0.48 20.27
CA LEU A 113 -0.10 -0.69 21.09
C LEU A 113 0.86 -0.81 22.27
N CYS A 114 2.16 -0.55 22.06
CA CYS A 114 3.13 -0.52 23.15
C CYS A 114 2.74 0.50 24.23
N ASP A 115 2.37 1.73 23.84
CA ASP A 115 1.93 2.78 24.76
C ASP A 115 0.67 2.36 25.54
N LEU A 116 -0.36 1.85 24.86
CA LEU A 116 -1.60 1.40 25.49
C LEU A 116 -1.39 0.23 26.46
N LEU A 117 -0.43 -0.66 26.17
CA LEU A 117 -0.11 -1.83 26.99
C LEU A 117 1.00 -1.58 28.02
N GLY A 118 1.56 -0.37 28.08
CA GLY A 118 2.69 -0.05 28.98
C GLY A 118 3.98 -0.82 28.66
N LEU A 119 4.18 -1.19 27.39
CA LEU A 119 5.36 -1.89 26.89
C LEU A 119 6.37 -0.90 26.28
N PRO A 120 7.68 -1.19 26.35
CA PRO A 120 8.67 -0.39 25.64
C PRO A 120 8.54 -0.57 24.12
N VAL A 121 8.68 0.52 23.38
CA VAL A 121 8.81 0.48 21.91
C VAL A 121 10.23 0.02 21.56
N PRO A 122 10.42 -0.95 20.63
CA PRO A 122 11.74 -1.36 20.21
C PRO A 122 12.58 -0.22 19.63
N ASP A 123 13.87 -0.20 19.95
CA ASP A 123 14.82 0.77 19.40
C ASP A 123 14.84 0.72 17.87
N GLY A 124 14.87 1.91 17.24
CA GLY A 124 14.91 2.04 15.78
C GLY A 124 13.56 1.93 15.08
N TRP A 125 12.46 1.76 15.82
CA TRP A 125 11.12 1.88 15.25
C TRP A 125 10.87 3.31 14.74
N GLN A 126 10.29 3.44 13.55
CA GLN A 126 10.12 4.74 12.88
C GLN A 126 8.73 5.35 13.04
N GLY A 127 7.75 4.57 13.49
CA GLY A 127 6.40 5.05 13.77
C GLY A 127 6.31 5.81 15.10
N GLU A 128 5.25 6.60 15.26
CA GLU A 128 4.95 7.37 16.47
C GLU A 128 3.60 6.95 17.04
N SER A 129 3.49 6.86 18.37
CA SER A 129 2.22 6.50 19.03
C SER A 129 1.15 7.57 18.78
N PHE A 130 -0.06 7.12 18.45
CA PHE A 130 -1.28 7.93 18.46
C PHE A 130 -2.26 7.49 19.57
N ALA A 131 -1.77 6.84 20.63
CA ALA A 131 -2.60 6.36 21.75
C ALA A 131 -3.43 7.47 22.40
N ALA A 132 -2.90 8.71 22.44
CA ALA A 132 -3.64 9.89 22.90
C ALA A 132 -4.94 10.09 22.10
N ALA A 133 -4.94 9.89 20.78
CA ALA A 133 -6.15 9.98 19.97
C ALA A 133 -7.16 8.88 20.32
N ILE A 134 -6.69 7.67 20.63
CA ILE A 134 -7.55 6.56 21.08
C ILE A 134 -8.20 6.86 22.44
N ARG A 135 -7.50 7.59 23.32
CA ARG A 135 -8.02 8.09 24.61
C ARG A 135 -8.92 9.33 24.47
N GLY A 136 -9.17 9.79 23.25
CA GLY A 136 -10.02 10.95 22.96
C GLY A 136 -9.34 12.31 23.06
N GLU A 137 -8.02 12.33 23.17
CA GLU A 137 -7.25 13.56 23.20
C GLU A 137 -6.97 14.07 21.77
N THR A 138 -6.86 15.39 21.62
CA THR A 138 -6.47 15.98 20.34
C THR A 138 -4.97 15.78 20.12
N ILE A 139 -4.61 15.17 18.99
CA ILE A 139 -3.23 15.04 18.56
C ILE A 139 -2.91 16.00 17.40
N GLY A 140 -1.62 16.28 17.22
CA GLY A 140 -1.13 16.92 16.00
C GLY A 140 -1.29 16.01 14.77
N SER A 141 -1.01 16.56 13.59
CA SER A 141 -0.88 15.81 12.35
C SER A 141 0.49 16.05 11.76
N ARG A 142 1.07 15.03 11.12
CA ARG A 142 2.22 15.24 10.24
C ARG A 142 1.82 16.19 9.12
N GLU A 143 2.79 16.97 8.64
CA GLU A 143 2.61 17.87 7.50
C GLU A 143 2.39 17.06 6.21
N TYR A 144 3.14 15.97 6.07
CA TYR A 144 3.03 15.04 4.95
C TYR A 144 3.47 13.63 5.33
N LEU A 145 3.00 12.65 4.56
CA LEU A 145 3.47 11.27 4.54
C LEU A 145 4.21 10.99 3.24
N VAL A 146 5.13 10.04 3.28
CA VAL A 146 5.74 9.43 2.10
C VAL A 146 5.53 7.94 2.15
N PHE A 147 4.88 7.42 1.12
CA PHE A 147 4.69 5.98 0.92
C PHE A 147 5.09 5.63 -0.51
N GLY A 148 5.10 4.34 -0.84
CA GLY A 148 5.46 3.93 -2.17
C GLY A 148 5.19 2.47 -2.44
N HIS A 149 5.34 2.13 -3.72
CA HIS A 149 5.22 0.79 -4.24
C HIS A 149 6.56 0.35 -4.81
N GLY A 150 6.94 -0.92 -4.60
CA GLY A 150 8.24 -1.45 -5.01
C GLY A 150 8.22 -2.84 -5.65
N ALA A 151 7.03 -3.37 -5.97
CA ALA A 151 6.85 -4.72 -6.50
C ALA A 151 6.29 -4.77 -7.93
N HIS A 152 5.29 -3.93 -8.23
CA HIS A 152 4.54 -3.87 -9.49
C HIS A 152 5.01 -2.65 -10.27
N THR A 153 4.78 -1.47 -9.71
CA THR A 153 5.54 -0.26 -10.05
C THR A 153 6.56 0.07 -8.98
N TYR A 154 7.50 0.95 -9.33
CA TYR A 154 8.52 1.50 -8.46
C TYR A 154 8.24 2.99 -8.32
N GLN A 155 7.41 3.32 -7.34
CA GLN A 155 6.85 4.64 -7.14
C GLN A 155 7.06 5.11 -5.70
N ARG A 156 7.22 6.42 -5.54
CA ARG A 156 7.06 7.10 -4.25
C ARG A 156 6.02 8.18 -4.40
N ALA A 157 5.25 8.40 -3.34
CA ALA A 157 4.28 9.46 -3.28
C ALA A 157 4.45 10.31 -2.03
N VAL A 158 4.10 11.59 -2.15
CA VAL A 158 3.99 12.53 -1.05
C VAL A 158 2.52 12.87 -0.88
N ARG A 159 1.99 12.65 0.33
CA ARG A 159 0.61 12.95 0.69
C ARG A 159 0.60 14.00 1.78
N THR A 160 0.13 15.21 1.46
CA THR A 160 -0.18 16.26 2.45
C THR A 160 -1.58 16.05 2.99
N ARG A 161 -2.25 17.05 3.59
CA ARG A 161 -3.69 16.96 3.91
C ARG A 161 -4.59 17.00 2.67
N ASP A 162 -4.20 17.78 1.66
CA ASP A 162 -5.10 18.10 0.54
C ASP A 162 -4.60 17.57 -0.81
N HIS A 163 -3.32 17.21 -0.90
CA HIS A 163 -2.70 16.87 -2.18
C HIS A 163 -1.90 15.57 -2.14
N LEU A 164 -1.92 14.87 -3.25
CA LEU A 164 -1.12 13.68 -3.54
C LEU A 164 -0.18 13.99 -4.71
N TYR A 165 1.12 13.83 -4.52
CA TYR A 165 2.12 13.84 -5.57
C TYR A 165 2.68 12.45 -5.74
N MET A 166 2.81 11.97 -6.97
CA MET A 166 3.34 10.65 -7.30
C MET A 166 4.56 10.80 -8.21
N ARG A 167 5.60 10.01 -7.96
CA ARG A 167 6.81 9.91 -8.78
C ARG A 167 7.12 8.46 -9.11
N THR A 168 7.21 8.17 -10.40
CA THR A 168 7.61 6.88 -10.93
C THR A 168 9.10 6.88 -11.23
N TYR A 169 9.80 5.87 -10.72
CA TYR A 169 11.19 5.58 -11.03
C TYR A 169 11.30 4.49 -12.08
N HIS A 170 10.38 3.53 -12.03
CA HIS A 170 10.22 2.50 -13.05
C HIS A 170 8.76 2.00 -13.08
N PRO A 171 8.13 1.88 -14.26
CA PRO A 171 6.72 1.47 -14.37
C PRO A 171 6.50 -0.04 -14.19
N GLY A 172 7.58 -0.83 -14.12
CA GLY A 172 7.51 -2.29 -14.10
C GLY A 172 6.79 -2.81 -15.34
N ALA A 173 5.89 -3.77 -15.16
CA ALA A 173 5.05 -4.28 -16.24
C ALA A 173 3.80 -3.40 -16.53
N PHE A 174 3.50 -2.44 -15.65
CA PHE A 174 2.27 -1.66 -15.68
C PHE A 174 2.46 -0.36 -16.46
N ARG A 175 1.36 0.31 -16.81
CA ARG A 175 1.40 1.68 -17.33
C ARG A 175 1.37 2.63 -16.14
N ALA A 176 2.28 3.60 -16.14
CA ALA A 176 2.36 4.62 -15.12
C ALA A 176 2.95 5.89 -15.72
N GLU A 177 2.41 7.04 -15.34
CA GLU A 177 2.99 8.34 -15.67
C GLU A 177 4.22 8.61 -14.80
N TRP A 178 5.15 9.41 -15.32
CA TRP A 178 6.43 9.66 -14.63
C TRP A 178 6.28 10.48 -13.36
N GLU A 179 5.44 11.51 -13.42
CA GLU A 179 5.08 12.34 -12.28
C GLU A 179 3.62 12.77 -12.42
N GLN A 180 2.90 12.87 -11.31
CA GLN A 180 1.51 13.33 -11.26
C GLN A 180 1.25 14.10 -9.98
N LEU A 181 0.28 15.02 -10.00
CA LEU A 181 -0.12 15.80 -8.83
C LEU A 181 -1.65 15.96 -8.80
N PHE A 182 -2.28 15.65 -7.67
CA PHE A 182 -3.73 15.71 -7.51
C PHE A 182 -4.13 16.51 -6.27
N ASP A 183 -5.28 17.19 -6.34
CA ASP A 183 -6.02 17.66 -5.17
C ASP A 183 -7.01 16.58 -4.79
N VAL A 184 -6.69 15.84 -3.74
CA VAL A 184 -7.42 14.63 -3.33
C VAL A 184 -8.60 14.93 -2.40
N THR A 185 -8.76 16.20 -2.02
CA THR A 185 -9.96 16.66 -1.33
C THR A 185 -11.07 17.03 -2.30
N ALA A 186 -10.70 17.65 -3.43
CA ALA A 186 -11.65 18.02 -4.49
C ALA A 186 -11.84 16.91 -5.54
N ASP A 187 -10.83 16.07 -5.77
CA ASP A 187 -10.81 15.02 -6.80
C ASP A 187 -10.30 13.69 -6.20
N PRO A 188 -11.12 13.01 -5.38
CA PRO A 188 -10.73 11.75 -4.75
C PRO A 188 -10.47 10.61 -5.75
N HIS A 189 -10.95 10.73 -6.99
CA HIS A 189 -10.78 9.74 -8.05
C HIS A 189 -9.61 10.04 -9.01
N LEU A 190 -8.79 11.05 -8.70
CA LEU A 190 -7.53 11.34 -9.40
C LEU A 190 -7.73 11.54 -10.92
N THR A 191 -8.79 12.25 -11.28
CA THR A 191 -9.22 12.47 -12.67
C THR A 191 -8.55 13.67 -13.33
N ARG A 192 -8.03 14.63 -12.56
CA ARG A 192 -7.36 15.84 -13.06
C ARG A 192 -5.95 15.98 -12.51
N ASP A 193 -4.97 15.78 -13.37
CA ASP A 193 -3.57 16.03 -13.05
C ASP A 193 -3.23 17.53 -13.07
N LEU A 194 -2.77 18.03 -11.93
CA LEU A 194 -2.42 19.42 -11.66
C LEU A 194 -0.92 19.70 -11.83
N LEU A 195 -0.10 18.72 -12.22
CA LEU A 195 1.37 18.82 -12.25
C LEU A 195 1.86 20.07 -13.00
N HIS A 196 1.27 20.35 -14.17
CA HIS A 196 1.61 21.50 -15.00
C HIS A 196 0.84 22.77 -14.63
N GLU A 197 -0.32 22.64 -13.98
CA GLU A 197 -1.16 23.77 -13.56
C GLU A 197 -0.66 24.42 -12.26
N LYS A 198 0.01 23.65 -11.39
CA LYS A 198 0.52 24.10 -10.09
C LYS A 198 2.03 23.78 -9.93
N PRO A 199 2.91 24.39 -10.74
CA PRO A 199 4.35 24.07 -10.74
C PRO A 199 5.03 24.32 -9.39
N ASP A 200 4.65 25.38 -8.67
CA ASP A 200 5.23 25.70 -7.34
C ASP A 200 4.85 24.64 -6.29
N LEU A 201 3.62 24.14 -6.36
CA LEU A 201 3.19 23.03 -5.50
C LEU A 201 3.96 21.75 -5.86
N ALA A 202 4.07 21.43 -7.14
CA ALA A 202 4.86 20.27 -7.59
C ALA A 202 6.31 20.36 -7.11
N ALA A 203 6.94 21.53 -7.19
CA ALA A 203 8.28 21.76 -6.67
C ALA A 203 8.36 21.52 -5.15
N ARG A 204 7.39 22.03 -4.37
CA ARG A 204 7.32 21.77 -2.93
C ARG A 204 7.18 20.28 -2.61
N MET A 205 6.32 19.55 -3.33
CA MET A 205 6.13 18.11 -3.14
C MET A 205 7.41 17.32 -3.47
N ARG A 206 8.14 17.70 -4.52
CA ARG A 206 9.47 17.12 -4.82
C ARG A 206 10.45 17.37 -3.67
N SER A 207 10.47 18.57 -3.10
CA SER A 207 11.32 18.89 -1.94
C SER A 207 10.98 18.04 -0.72
N HIS A 208 9.70 17.88 -0.37
CA HIS A 208 9.27 17.01 0.73
C HIS A 208 9.73 15.55 0.54
N LEU A 209 9.64 15.03 -0.69
CA LEU A 209 10.15 13.69 -1.01
C LEU A 209 11.66 13.59 -0.81
N SER A 210 12.42 14.57 -1.30
CA SER A 210 13.88 14.62 -1.13
C SER A 210 14.29 14.73 0.34
N GLU A 211 13.61 15.56 1.14
CA GLU A 211 13.85 15.71 2.57
C GLU A 211 13.54 14.42 3.35
N TRP A 212 12.42 13.76 3.03
CA TRP A 212 12.07 12.49 3.63
C TRP A 212 13.13 11.43 3.31
N TRP A 213 13.56 11.33 2.06
CA TRP A 213 14.59 10.36 1.66
C TRP A 213 15.91 10.63 2.38
N HIS A 214 16.34 11.90 2.46
CA HIS A 214 17.56 12.27 3.17
C HIS A 214 17.51 11.85 4.65
N ARG A 215 16.36 12.06 5.32
CA ARG A 215 16.17 11.72 6.74
C ARG A 215 16.22 10.21 6.99
N HIS A 216 15.59 9.40 6.13
CA HIS A 216 15.36 7.98 6.42
C HIS A 216 16.31 7.01 5.71
N ALA A 217 16.89 7.41 4.58
CA ALA A 217 17.72 6.53 3.74
C ALA A 217 19.04 7.20 3.27
N GLY A 218 19.11 8.52 3.30
CA GLY A 218 20.25 9.29 2.77
C GLY A 218 21.30 9.71 3.81
N SER A 219 21.10 9.41 5.09
CA SER A 219 21.99 9.80 6.19
C SER A 219 23.01 8.70 6.54
N PRO A 220 24.22 9.04 7.04
CA PRO A 220 25.18 8.04 7.46
C PRO A 220 24.61 7.11 8.54
N GLY A 221 24.68 5.79 8.31
CA GLY A 221 24.13 4.77 9.22
C GLY A 221 22.67 4.38 8.93
N ALA A 222 21.99 5.05 8.00
CA ALA A 222 20.68 4.62 7.53
C ALA A 222 20.76 3.27 6.80
N LEU A 223 19.68 2.49 6.89
CA LEU A 223 19.53 1.31 6.05
C LEU A 223 19.38 1.72 4.58
N PRO A 224 19.92 0.93 3.62
CA PRO A 224 19.72 1.21 2.20
C PRO A 224 18.23 1.24 1.85
N ASP A 225 17.81 2.18 1.00
CA ASP A 225 16.44 2.21 0.46
C ASP A 225 16.18 0.93 -0.35
N PRO A 226 15.28 0.03 0.10
CA PRO A 226 15.04 -1.23 -0.57
C PRO A 226 14.54 -1.08 -2.00
N MET A 227 13.82 0.01 -2.30
CA MET A 227 13.35 0.31 -3.65
C MET A 227 14.52 0.61 -4.57
N LEU A 228 15.50 1.39 -4.12
CA LEU A 228 16.71 1.69 -4.91
C LEU A 228 17.55 0.44 -5.13
N THR A 229 17.69 -0.41 -4.10
CA THR A 229 18.36 -1.71 -4.26
C THR A 229 17.69 -2.57 -5.32
N THR A 230 16.35 -2.60 -5.36
CA THR A 230 15.60 -3.39 -6.35
C THR A 230 15.72 -2.79 -7.75
N LEU A 231 15.68 -1.45 -7.87
CA LEU A 231 15.89 -0.77 -9.15
C LEU A 231 17.26 -1.09 -9.76
N GLN A 232 18.29 -1.28 -8.94
CA GLN A 232 19.65 -1.64 -9.40
C GLN A 232 19.75 -3.09 -9.89
N THR A 233 18.99 -4.02 -9.30
CA THR A 233 19.10 -5.47 -9.58
C THR A 233 18.04 -6.00 -10.53
N GLY A 234 17.05 -5.18 -10.91
CA GLY A 234 16.01 -5.54 -11.87
C GLY A 234 14.61 -5.24 -11.33
N PRO A 235 13.91 -4.23 -11.87
CA PRO A 235 12.62 -3.75 -11.36
C PRO A 235 11.44 -4.64 -11.80
N THR A 236 11.63 -5.95 -11.77
CA THR A 236 10.69 -6.95 -12.27
C THR A 236 10.71 -8.20 -11.40
N TYR A 237 11.15 -8.07 -10.15
CA TYR A 237 11.38 -9.21 -9.25
C TYR A 237 10.13 -10.10 -9.11
N TYR A 238 8.95 -9.49 -9.03
CA TYR A 238 7.68 -10.20 -8.87
C TYR A 238 6.98 -10.51 -10.20
N ASN A 239 7.32 -9.78 -11.27
CA ASN A 239 6.62 -9.83 -12.55
C ASN A 239 7.63 -9.92 -13.69
N ASP A 240 7.93 -11.15 -14.16
CA ASP A 240 8.75 -11.38 -15.34
C ASP A 240 8.04 -10.83 -16.59
N PRO A 241 8.56 -9.76 -17.23
CA PRO A 241 7.89 -9.14 -18.37
C PRO A 241 7.84 -10.03 -19.59
N ALA A 242 8.78 -10.97 -19.75
CA ALA A 242 8.75 -11.92 -20.86
C ALA A 242 7.61 -12.92 -20.68
N ARG A 243 7.44 -13.46 -19.47
CA ARG A 243 6.29 -14.31 -19.13
C ARG A 243 4.98 -13.56 -19.29
N TYR A 244 4.91 -12.31 -18.83
CA TYR A 244 3.70 -11.51 -18.95
C TYR A 244 3.38 -11.16 -20.42
N ALA A 245 4.38 -10.79 -21.21
CA ALA A 245 4.21 -10.58 -22.65
C ALA A 245 3.75 -11.84 -23.37
N GLN A 246 4.27 -13.02 -23.01
CA GLN A 246 3.81 -14.29 -23.55
C GLN A 246 2.35 -14.56 -23.18
N HIS A 247 1.99 -14.39 -21.91
CA HIS A 247 0.59 -14.51 -21.46
C HIS A 247 -0.35 -13.59 -22.25
N LEU A 248 0.04 -12.32 -22.47
CA LEU A 248 -0.72 -11.38 -23.28
C LEU A 248 -0.89 -11.88 -24.73
N ARG A 249 0.14 -12.47 -25.34
CA ARG A 249 0.02 -13.07 -26.68
C ARG A 249 -0.92 -14.28 -26.69
N ASP A 250 -0.77 -15.19 -25.74
CA ASP A 250 -1.56 -16.43 -25.64
C ASP A 250 -3.05 -16.17 -25.43
N THR A 251 -3.38 -15.00 -24.87
CA THR A 251 -4.75 -14.55 -24.58
C THR A 251 -5.31 -13.56 -25.61
N GLY A 252 -4.70 -13.48 -26.79
CA GLY A 252 -5.18 -12.64 -27.90
C GLY A 252 -4.91 -11.13 -27.74
N ARG A 253 -4.05 -10.74 -26.79
CA ARG A 253 -3.70 -9.36 -26.44
C ARG A 253 -2.29 -8.98 -26.93
N ALA A 254 -1.87 -9.50 -28.08
CA ALA A 254 -0.51 -9.31 -28.61
C ALA A 254 -0.07 -7.85 -28.74
N HIS A 255 -0.98 -6.93 -29.09
CA HIS A 255 -0.69 -5.50 -29.16
C HIS A 255 -0.27 -4.89 -27.80
N LEU A 256 -0.79 -5.41 -26.67
CA LEU A 256 -0.35 -5.00 -25.33
C LEU A 256 1.03 -5.58 -24.99
N ALA A 257 1.34 -6.79 -25.47
CA ALA A 257 2.66 -7.38 -25.33
C ALA A 257 3.72 -6.55 -26.06
N ASP A 258 3.40 -6.12 -27.29
CA ASP A 258 4.32 -5.31 -28.10
C ASP A 258 4.50 -3.90 -27.51
N ASP A 259 3.44 -3.31 -26.97
CA ASP A 259 3.51 -2.07 -26.18
C ASP A 259 4.41 -2.23 -24.95
N LEU A 260 4.22 -3.28 -24.16
CA LEU A 260 5.04 -3.57 -22.98
C LEU A 260 6.52 -3.69 -23.33
N VAL A 261 6.85 -4.48 -24.36
CA VAL A 261 8.24 -4.67 -24.82
C VAL A 261 8.84 -3.33 -25.26
N LYS A 262 8.08 -2.52 -26.02
CA LYS A 262 8.53 -1.20 -26.46
C LYS A 262 8.77 -0.24 -25.29
N ARG A 263 7.87 -0.19 -24.31
CA ARG A 263 8.01 0.68 -23.13
C ARG A 263 9.26 0.32 -22.33
N LEU A 264 9.49 -0.97 -22.08
CA LEU A 264 10.66 -1.43 -21.34
C LEU A 264 11.98 -1.22 -22.10
N ALA A 265 11.97 -1.36 -23.43
CA ALA A 265 13.15 -1.06 -24.24
C ALA A 265 13.55 0.42 -24.22
N ALA A 266 12.57 1.34 -24.10
CA ALA A 266 12.82 2.77 -24.03
C ALA A 266 13.38 3.23 -22.67
N THR A 267 13.14 2.46 -21.60
CA THR A 267 13.56 2.78 -20.23
C THR A 267 14.93 2.23 -19.84
N THR A 268 15.69 1.62 -20.77
CA THR A 268 16.95 0.93 -20.41
C THR A 268 18.06 1.09 -21.47
N PRO A 269 19.16 1.78 -21.14
CA PRO A 269 20.49 1.33 -21.50
C PRO A 269 21.19 0.77 -20.25
N THR A 270 21.41 -0.56 -20.24
CA THR A 270 22.12 -1.40 -19.23
C THR A 270 21.32 -1.73 -17.95
N THR A 271 21.31 -2.93 -17.37
CA THR A 271 22.12 -4.16 -17.50
C THR A 271 21.16 -5.36 -17.63
N PRO A 272 21.44 -6.40 -18.45
CA PRO A 272 20.61 -7.59 -18.49
C PRO A 272 20.70 -8.32 -17.14
N VAL A 273 19.64 -8.26 -16.35
CA VAL A 273 19.52 -9.04 -15.13
C VAL A 273 18.63 -10.24 -15.41
N SER A 274 19.29 -11.34 -15.80
CA SER A 274 18.70 -12.68 -15.76
C SER A 274 18.68 -13.16 -14.31
N TRP A 275 17.64 -12.80 -13.56
CA TRP A 275 17.18 -13.67 -12.49
C TRP A 275 15.92 -14.36 -12.99
N HIS A 276 16.11 -15.46 -13.72
CA HIS A 276 15.13 -16.52 -13.65
C HIS A 276 15.15 -16.97 -12.18
N ALA A 277 14.07 -16.77 -11.43
CA ALA A 277 13.80 -17.72 -10.36
C ALA A 277 13.84 -19.09 -11.05
N PRO A 278 14.75 -20.01 -10.67
CA PRO A 278 14.73 -21.33 -11.28
C PRO A 278 13.32 -21.89 -11.11
N ASP A 279 12.80 -22.55 -12.15
CA ASP A 279 11.50 -23.24 -12.08
C ASP A 279 11.49 -24.39 -11.05
N GLU A 280 12.62 -24.61 -10.37
CA GLU A 280 12.76 -25.52 -9.24
C GLU A 280 12.28 -24.87 -7.94
N ALA A 281 11.42 -25.59 -7.22
CA ALA A 281 11.04 -25.27 -5.86
C ALA A 281 12.29 -25.02 -4.99
N TRP A 282 12.19 -24.09 -4.03
CA TRP A 282 13.33 -23.83 -3.15
C TRP A 282 13.78 -25.13 -2.47
N PRO A 283 15.10 -25.37 -2.35
CA PRO A 283 15.59 -26.55 -1.65
C PRO A 283 14.98 -26.61 -0.26
N GLN A 284 14.51 -27.79 0.15
CA GLN A 284 13.85 -28.01 1.43
C GLN A 284 14.69 -27.49 2.61
N GLU A 285 16.02 -27.55 2.46
CA GLU A 285 17.01 -27.02 3.39
C GLU A 285 16.89 -25.51 3.64
N ARG A 286 16.47 -24.73 2.65
CA ARG A 286 16.26 -23.28 2.78
C ARG A 286 15.04 -22.99 3.64
N TYR A 287 13.95 -23.74 3.47
CA TYR A 287 12.78 -23.68 4.35
C TYR A 287 13.13 -24.07 5.78
N VAL A 288 13.93 -25.13 5.97
CA VAL A 288 14.43 -25.55 7.29
C VAL A 288 15.32 -24.47 7.92
N ARG A 289 16.16 -23.80 7.14
CA ARG A 289 17.00 -22.69 7.63
C ARG A 289 16.16 -21.48 8.07
N LEU A 290 15.13 -21.14 7.32
CA LEU A 290 14.18 -20.08 7.67
C LEU A 290 13.37 -20.46 8.91
N ALA A 291 12.84 -21.69 8.95
CA ALA A 291 12.11 -22.21 10.11
C ALA A 291 12.98 -22.25 11.37
N ARG A 292 14.28 -22.56 11.29
CA ARG A 292 15.21 -22.48 12.44
C ARG A 292 15.58 -21.06 12.83
N ARG A 293 15.51 -20.10 11.90
CA ARG A 293 15.86 -18.69 12.14
C ARG A 293 14.71 -17.93 12.80
N PHE A 294 13.47 -18.36 12.55
CA PHE A 294 12.25 -17.74 13.08
C PHE A 294 11.46 -18.61 14.06
N GLY A 295 11.73 -19.91 14.11
CA GLY A 295 11.23 -20.84 15.11
C GLY A 295 12.22 -20.94 16.27
N GLY A 296 11.96 -20.18 17.32
CA GLY A 296 12.62 -20.36 18.60
C GLY A 296 12.45 -21.79 19.11
N SER A 297 13.51 -22.26 19.77
CA SER A 297 13.69 -23.55 20.44
C SER A 297 12.41 -24.21 21.00
N GLY A 298 12.17 -25.44 20.52
CA GLY A 298 11.44 -26.52 21.18
C GLY A 298 12.07 -27.84 20.76
#